data_AF-A0A7Y5GJS9-F1
#
_entry.id   AF-A0A7Y5GJS9-F1
#
_cell.length_a   1.000
_cell.length_b   1.000
_cell.length_c   1.000
_cell.angle_alpha   90.00
_cell.angle_beta   90.00
_cell.angle_gamma   90.00
#
_symmetry.space_group_name_H-M   'P 1'
#
loop_
_entity.id
_entity.type
_entity.pdbx_description
1 polymer ?
#
loop_
_entity_poly.entity_id
_entity_poly.type
_entity_poly.pdbx_seq_one_letter_code
_entity_poly.pdbx_strand_id
1 'polypeptide(L)'
;MMPQEHIAAKSQDLHRVVDELLTIVSDAVQEQTPIHEVESKAFKTLLRAGRATVQLLVDCLGDGDVGKEHELPDGTKLQRSAKPEPRLYTSIFGKVDIERYVYAEREGQAIQFVAIDARLALPESKFSYLLQDWDQNFVMEQPFGNVKKTVQRILELNQHVDSLERMNREMAKQVEAFHVSQTAPPAKEEGEILVQTADGKGVLIRRPADAPPITAHQHQPGPKPDRKKMATVGAVYSIDRFVRTPEEVVESLFRDPQQERPKSPRPRPCHKRMRAMLDHTDIYGDEIDGRAAIFGWIGDEMAARHAGRNKHKPIVCIMDGEEPLWNMRDALQEDVPMTDILDLLHVTPRVWDAASLFCPRDSDLAENFVRERVLRILRGEVDSVVRGLRRMGTVQGFRGAKLAKLQTICGFFEKNRHRMCYDEYLALGYPIASGVIEGACRHIVKDRLERTGMNWTVAGAQAMLDLRCIYLTEQWEPFIAFRIDRETARLYPYRHTLAALPWDVAA
;
A
#
# COMPACT_ATOMS: atom_id res chain seq x y z
N MET A 1 -40.73 16.26 -7.27
CA MET A 1 -40.01 17.52 -7.57
C MET A 1 -40.40 18.54 -6.51
N MET A 2 -39.46 19.05 -5.71
CA MET A 2 -39.74 20.11 -4.73
C MET A 2 -40.27 21.37 -5.45
N PRO A 3 -41.19 22.14 -4.84
CA PRO A 3 -41.64 23.40 -5.43
C PRO A 3 -40.46 24.34 -5.72
N GLN A 4 -40.45 25.04 -6.85
CA GLN A 4 -39.38 25.98 -7.22
C GLN A 4 -39.09 27.02 -6.13
N GLU A 5 -40.11 27.40 -5.35
CA GLU A 5 -40.00 28.30 -4.20
C GLU A 5 -39.07 27.76 -3.09
N HIS A 6 -39.07 26.44 -2.84
CA HIS A 6 -38.16 25.81 -1.88
C HIS A 6 -36.71 25.78 -2.37
N ILE A 7 -36.49 25.56 -3.67
CA ILE A 7 -35.15 25.58 -4.25
C ILE A 7 -34.58 27.01 -4.23
N ALA A 8 -35.41 28.01 -4.56
CA ALA A 8 -35.04 29.42 -4.47
C ALA A 8 -34.68 29.83 -3.03
N ALA A 9 -35.46 29.41 -2.03
CA ALA A 9 -35.17 29.67 -0.63
C ALA A 9 -33.83 29.05 -0.19
N LYS A 10 -33.55 27.80 -0.58
CA LYS A 10 -32.27 27.14 -0.26
C LYS A 10 -31.08 27.75 -1.00
N SER A 11 -31.29 28.26 -2.21
CA SER A 11 -30.27 29.03 -2.93
C SER A 11 -29.95 30.35 -2.22
N GLN A 12 -30.97 31.06 -1.72
CA GLN A 12 -30.78 32.27 -0.92
C GLN A 12 -30.04 32.00 0.40
N ASP A 13 -30.29 30.85 1.04
CA ASP A 13 -29.54 30.43 2.22
C ASP A 13 -28.05 30.22 1.91
N LEU A 14 -27.71 29.63 0.76
CA LEU A 14 -26.33 29.51 0.32
C LEU A 14 -25.67 30.89 0.09
N HIS A 15 -26.36 31.81 -0.58
CA HIS A 15 -25.87 33.19 -0.75
C HIS A 15 -25.60 33.86 0.59
N ARG A 16 -26.52 33.73 1.56
CA ARG A 16 -26.33 34.29 2.90
C ARG A 16 -25.07 33.75 3.57
N VAL A 17 -24.80 32.44 3.48
CA VAL A 17 -23.58 31.85 4.06
C VAL A 17 -22.31 32.36 3.36
N VAL A 18 -22.35 32.61 2.05
CA VAL A 18 -21.21 33.18 1.32
C VAL A 18 -21.00 34.64 1.72
N ASP A 19 -22.07 35.42 1.88
CA ASP A 19 -21.99 36.82 2.30
C ASP A 19 -21.43 36.99 3.72
N GLU A 20 -21.61 36.00 4.61
CA GLU A 20 -20.97 35.98 5.94
C GLU A 20 -19.42 36.09 5.85
N LEU A 21 -18.79 35.70 4.74
CA LEU A 21 -17.35 35.88 4.55
C LEU A 21 -16.95 37.37 4.50
N LEU A 22 -17.80 38.23 3.93
CA LEU A 22 -17.57 39.68 3.92
C LEU A 22 -17.75 40.27 5.31
N THR A 23 -18.72 39.76 6.08
CA THR A 23 -18.90 40.14 7.49
C THR A 23 -17.66 39.79 8.32
N ILE A 24 -17.10 38.59 8.14
CA ILE A 24 -15.84 38.19 8.83
C ILE A 24 -14.71 39.19 8.54
N VAL A 25 -14.56 39.66 7.29
CA VAL A 25 -13.54 40.65 6.93
C VAL A 25 -13.84 42.00 7.58
N SER A 26 -15.09 42.46 7.51
CA SER A 26 -15.51 43.73 8.13
C SER A 26 -15.25 43.72 9.64
N ASP A 27 -15.66 42.68 10.34
CA ASP A 27 -15.46 42.51 11.78
C ASP A 27 -13.97 42.45 12.13
N ALA A 28 -13.18 41.74 11.32
CA ALA A 28 -11.74 41.64 11.54
C ALA A 28 -11.03 42.99 11.43
N VAL A 29 -11.44 43.85 10.49
CA VAL A 29 -10.92 45.22 10.34
C VAL A 29 -11.32 46.09 11.53
N GLN A 30 -12.56 45.98 12.01
CA GLN A 30 -13.06 46.79 13.14
C GLN A 30 -12.46 46.36 14.48
N GLU A 31 -12.37 45.05 14.73
CA GLU A 31 -11.95 44.46 16.00
C GLU A 31 -10.44 44.16 16.06
N GLN A 32 -9.70 44.40 14.98
CA GLN A 32 -8.28 44.03 14.84
C GLN A 32 -8.04 42.53 15.10
N THR A 33 -8.93 41.68 14.57
CA THR A 33 -8.87 40.22 14.75
C THR A 33 -7.57 39.66 14.14
N PRO A 34 -6.81 38.81 14.87
CA PRO A 34 -5.63 38.14 14.32
C PRO A 34 -5.94 37.27 13.10
N ILE A 35 -5.03 37.25 12.12
CA ILE A 35 -5.26 36.57 10.83
C ILE A 35 -5.60 35.08 10.97
N HIS A 36 -5.01 34.35 11.92
CA HIS A 36 -5.29 32.93 12.12
C HIS A 36 -6.74 32.67 12.61
N GLU A 37 -7.35 33.62 13.32
CA GLU A 37 -8.75 33.53 13.71
C GLU A 37 -9.67 33.82 12.52
N VAL A 38 -9.29 34.77 11.66
CA VAL A 38 -9.98 35.05 10.38
C VAL A 38 -9.96 33.80 9.49
N GLU A 39 -8.80 33.17 9.32
CA GLU A 39 -8.63 31.91 8.58
C GLU A 39 -9.55 30.81 9.13
N SER A 40 -9.57 30.64 10.46
CA SER A 40 -10.43 29.65 11.14
C SER A 40 -11.93 29.92 10.92
N LYS A 41 -12.37 31.17 11.11
CA LYS A 41 -13.77 31.59 10.88
C LYS A 41 -14.17 31.39 9.41
N ALA A 42 -13.35 31.87 8.48
CA ALA A 42 -13.60 31.75 7.04
C ALA A 42 -13.69 30.29 6.61
N PHE A 43 -12.78 29.44 7.06
CA PHE A 43 -12.79 28.02 6.71
C PHE A 43 -14.04 27.28 7.22
N LYS A 44 -14.50 27.56 8.44
CA LYS A 44 -15.77 27.00 8.95
C LYS A 44 -16.97 27.46 8.13
N THR A 45 -16.99 28.71 7.70
CA THR A 45 -18.02 29.24 6.80
C THR A 45 -17.98 28.55 5.44
N LEU A 46 -16.78 28.28 4.89
CA LEU A 46 -16.61 27.52 3.66
C LEU A 46 -17.12 26.06 3.79
N LEU A 47 -16.92 25.40 4.93
CA LEU A 47 -17.48 24.07 5.17
C LEU A 47 -19.01 24.09 5.18
N ARG A 48 -19.62 25.10 5.83
CA ARG A 48 -21.07 25.31 5.82
C ARG A 48 -21.60 25.57 4.41
N ALA A 49 -20.93 26.44 3.65
CA ALA A 49 -21.28 26.74 2.26
C ALA A 49 -21.19 25.47 1.41
N GLY A 50 -20.10 24.70 1.51
CA GLY A 50 -19.93 23.43 0.81
C GLY A 50 -21.02 22.43 1.13
N ARG A 51 -21.43 22.30 2.41
CA ARG A 51 -22.55 21.44 2.81
C ARG A 51 -23.86 21.89 2.18
N ALA A 52 -24.14 23.20 2.21
CA ALA A 52 -25.35 23.77 1.61
C ALA A 52 -25.37 23.56 0.08
N THR A 53 -24.23 23.68 -0.60
CA THR A 53 -24.10 23.37 -2.03
C THR A 53 -24.44 21.92 -2.35
N VAL A 54 -23.90 20.96 -1.59
CA VAL A 54 -24.20 19.54 -1.82
C VAL A 54 -25.67 19.22 -1.49
N GLN A 55 -26.22 19.84 -0.45
CA GLN A 55 -27.64 19.70 -0.10
C GLN A 55 -28.55 20.27 -1.21
N LEU A 56 -28.24 21.45 -1.72
CA LEU A 56 -28.97 22.08 -2.82
C LEU A 56 -28.95 21.20 -4.07
N LEU A 57 -27.82 20.58 -4.41
CA LEU A 57 -27.76 19.60 -5.48
C LEU A 57 -28.76 18.46 -5.27
N VAL A 58 -28.79 17.84 -4.08
CA VAL A 58 -29.74 16.76 -3.77
C VAL A 58 -31.18 17.27 -3.89
N ASP A 59 -31.48 18.44 -3.36
CA ASP A 59 -32.82 19.04 -3.39
C ASP A 59 -33.30 19.33 -4.82
N CYS A 60 -32.41 19.80 -5.69
CA CYS A 60 -32.71 20.02 -7.11
C CYS A 60 -33.01 18.70 -7.84
N LEU A 61 -32.39 17.59 -7.45
CA LEU A 61 -32.66 16.27 -8.02
C LEU A 61 -33.97 15.66 -7.50
N GLY A 62 -34.45 16.11 -6.34
CA GLY A 62 -35.69 15.66 -5.72
C GLY A 62 -35.57 14.28 -5.05
N ASP A 63 -36.71 13.61 -4.90
CA ASP A 63 -36.87 12.32 -4.21
C ASP A 63 -36.73 11.10 -5.13
N GLY A 64 -36.46 11.30 -6.43
CA GLY A 64 -36.31 10.19 -7.39
C GLY A 64 -37.62 9.46 -7.70
N ASP A 65 -38.77 10.11 -7.54
CA ASP A 65 -40.03 9.59 -8.04
C ASP A 65 -40.02 9.51 -9.57
N VAL A 66 -40.11 8.29 -10.11
CA VAL A 66 -40.20 7.99 -11.55
C VAL A 66 -41.56 7.37 -11.91
N GLY A 67 -42.53 7.44 -11.00
CA GLY A 67 -43.87 6.86 -11.15
C GLY A 67 -44.17 5.78 -10.12
N LYS A 68 -45.44 5.34 -10.05
CA LYS A 68 -45.85 4.25 -9.14
C LYS A 68 -45.21 2.91 -9.50
N GLU A 69 -44.97 2.71 -10.79
CA GLU A 69 -44.32 1.53 -11.35
C GLU A 69 -43.18 1.98 -12.25
N HIS A 70 -42.11 1.19 -12.31
CA HIS A 70 -40.97 1.40 -13.19
C HIS A 70 -40.56 0.08 -13.83
N GLU A 71 -40.37 0.08 -15.15
CA GLU A 71 -39.89 -1.10 -15.88
C GLU A 71 -38.40 -0.93 -16.19
N LEU A 72 -37.60 -1.89 -15.73
CA LEU A 72 -36.17 -1.96 -16.01
C LEU A 72 -35.93 -2.41 -17.46
N PRO A 73 -34.74 -2.13 -18.04
CA PRO A 73 -34.40 -2.54 -19.41
C PRO A 73 -34.44 -4.05 -19.68
N ASP A 74 -34.34 -4.87 -18.64
CA ASP A 74 -34.47 -6.33 -18.72
C ASP A 74 -35.93 -6.82 -18.71
N GLY A 75 -36.91 -5.91 -18.66
CA GLY A 75 -38.34 -6.18 -18.59
C GLY A 75 -38.89 -6.39 -17.18
N THR A 76 -38.06 -6.26 -16.14
CA THR A 76 -38.48 -6.41 -14.75
C THR A 76 -39.34 -5.22 -14.32
N LYS A 77 -40.52 -5.50 -13.77
CA LYS A 77 -41.45 -4.46 -13.27
C LYS A 77 -41.28 -4.27 -11.78
N LEU A 78 -41.02 -3.02 -11.38
CA LEU A 78 -40.80 -2.62 -10.01
C LEU A 78 -41.93 -1.70 -9.53
N GLN A 79 -42.28 -1.83 -8.26
CA GLN A 79 -43.23 -1.01 -7.53
C GLN A 79 -42.48 -0.04 -6.63
N ARG A 80 -42.93 1.22 -6.61
CA ARG A 80 -42.38 2.26 -5.74
C ARG A 80 -42.78 2.04 -4.28
N SER A 81 -41.91 2.39 -3.34
CA SER A 81 -42.25 2.45 -1.91
C SER A 81 -43.39 3.42 -1.62
N ALA A 82 -44.17 3.13 -0.58
CA ALA A 82 -45.31 3.96 -0.18
C ALA A 82 -44.91 5.37 0.29
N LYS A 83 -43.71 5.50 0.87
CA LYS A 83 -43.14 6.76 1.37
C LYS A 83 -41.66 6.84 0.98
N PRO A 84 -41.09 8.06 0.87
CA PRO A 84 -39.66 8.23 0.76
C PRO A 84 -38.94 7.61 1.96
N GLU A 85 -37.81 6.96 1.69
CA GLU A 85 -36.92 6.40 2.69
C GLU A 85 -35.70 7.30 2.88
N PRO A 86 -35.21 7.49 4.12
CA PRO A 86 -34.02 8.28 4.38
C PRO A 86 -32.74 7.50 3.99
N ARG A 87 -31.80 8.19 3.35
CA ARG A 87 -30.45 7.70 3.10
C ARG A 87 -29.43 8.51 3.88
N LEU A 88 -28.69 7.82 4.75
CA LEU A 88 -27.53 8.42 5.40
C LEU A 88 -26.42 8.67 4.36
N TYR A 89 -26.02 9.93 4.21
CA TYR A 89 -24.86 10.32 3.43
C TYR A 89 -24.00 11.33 4.21
N THR A 90 -22.69 11.13 4.21
CA THR A 90 -21.70 11.99 4.86
C THR A 90 -20.62 12.34 3.85
N SER A 91 -20.61 13.60 3.44
CA SER A 91 -19.59 14.21 2.59
C SER A 91 -18.43 14.74 3.42
N ILE A 92 -17.40 15.25 2.76
CA ILE A 92 -16.32 16.01 3.41
C ILE A 92 -16.80 17.28 4.13
N PHE A 93 -18.01 17.78 3.80
CA PHE A 93 -18.60 18.99 4.39
C PHE A 93 -19.58 18.69 5.53
N GLY A 94 -19.89 17.42 5.79
CA GLY A 94 -20.93 17.06 6.76
C GLY A 94 -21.95 16.07 6.24
N LYS A 95 -22.93 15.80 7.11
CA LYS A 95 -24.11 14.98 6.78
C LYS A 95 -24.99 15.72 5.80
N VAL A 96 -25.45 15.02 4.77
CA VAL A 96 -26.41 15.52 3.78
C VAL A 96 -27.66 14.67 3.90
N ASP A 97 -28.80 15.33 3.95
CA ASP A 97 -30.09 14.67 4.09
C ASP A 97 -30.60 14.31 2.70
N ILE A 98 -30.80 13.02 2.49
CA ILE A 98 -31.30 12.46 1.23
C ILE A 98 -32.57 11.67 1.57
N GLU A 99 -33.71 12.12 1.07
CA GLU A 99 -34.96 11.36 1.08
C GLU A 99 -35.25 10.89 -0.33
N ARG A 100 -35.59 9.61 -0.49
CA ARG A 100 -35.72 9.01 -1.83
C ARG A 100 -36.77 7.91 -1.87
N TYR A 101 -37.49 7.80 -2.97
CA TYR A 101 -38.28 6.62 -3.24
C TYR A 101 -37.40 5.46 -3.69
N VAL A 102 -37.76 4.26 -3.25
CA VAL A 102 -37.06 3.01 -3.61
C VAL A 102 -38.01 2.11 -4.40
N TYR A 103 -37.46 1.27 -5.26
CA TYR A 103 -38.23 0.41 -6.17
C TYR A 103 -37.82 -1.05 -6.01
N ALA A 104 -38.81 -1.92 -5.84
CA ALA A 104 -38.65 -3.37 -5.70
C ALA A 104 -39.80 -4.09 -6.40
N GLU A 105 -39.65 -5.37 -6.77
CA GLU A 105 -40.72 -6.14 -7.43
C GLU A 105 -42.00 -6.19 -6.58
N ARG A 106 -41.84 -6.27 -5.25
CA ARG A 106 -42.94 -6.24 -4.27
C ARG A 106 -42.51 -5.46 -3.04
N GLU A 107 -43.48 -4.86 -2.35
CA GLU A 107 -43.24 -4.16 -1.10
C GLU A 107 -42.57 -5.09 -0.06
N GLY A 108 -41.51 -4.61 0.58
CA GLY A 108 -40.73 -5.36 1.57
C GLY A 108 -39.67 -6.31 1.00
N GLN A 109 -39.56 -6.45 -0.33
CA GLN A 109 -38.45 -7.17 -0.96
C GLN A 109 -37.19 -6.30 -1.10
N ALA A 110 -36.09 -6.93 -1.54
CA ALA A 110 -34.83 -6.25 -1.79
C ALA A 110 -35.03 -5.10 -2.79
N ILE A 111 -34.50 -3.93 -2.44
CA ILE A 111 -34.51 -2.76 -3.31
C ILE A 111 -33.65 -3.07 -4.53
N GLN A 112 -34.23 -2.92 -5.72
CA GLN A 112 -33.55 -3.19 -6.99
C GLN A 112 -33.18 -1.91 -7.74
N PHE A 113 -33.89 -0.80 -7.49
CA PHE A 113 -33.61 0.47 -8.16
C PHE A 113 -33.92 1.66 -7.26
N VAL A 114 -33.03 2.66 -7.34
CA VAL A 114 -33.18 3.95 -6.65
C VAL A 114 -32.62 5.04 -7.58
N ALA A 115 -33.50 5.88 -8.13
CA ALA A 115 -33.13 6.81 -9.19
C ALA A 115 -32.09 7.86 -8.73
N ILE A 116 -32.25 8.42 -7.52
CA ILE A 116 -31.33 9.43 -6.97
C ILE A 116 -29.94 8.84 -6.73
N ASP A 117 -29.87 7.62 -6.20
CA ASP A 117 -28.60 6.95 -5.93
C ASP A 117 -27.80 6.74 -7.20
N ALA A 118 -28.47 6.19 -8.21
CA ALA A 118 -27.90 5.96 -9.51
C ALA A 118 -27.45 7.27 -10.16
N ARG A 119 -28.27 8.32 -10.08
CA ARG A 119 -27.93 9.65 -10.63
C ARG A 119 -26.69 10.26 -9.98
N LEU A 120 -26.57 10.12 -8.66
CA LEU A 120 -25.49 10.70 -7.85
C LEU A 120 -24.26 9.79 -7.70
N ALA A 121 -24.27 8.56 -8.24
CA ALA A 121 -23.19 7.60 -8.00
C ALA A 121 -22.97 7.28 -6.51
N LEU A 122 -24.03 7.18 -5.71
CA LEU A 122 -23.81 7.10 -4.26
C LEU A 122 -23.03 5.81 -3.90
N PRO A 123 -22.05 5.87 -2.99
CA PRO A 123 -21.42 4.67 -2.49
C PRO A 123 -22.42 3.81 -1.72
N GLU A 124 -22.16 2.50 -1.63
CA GLU A 124 -22.95 1.57 -0.81
C GLU A 124 -22.89 1.94 0.67
N SER A 125 -21.74 2.44 1.14
CA SER A 125 -21.60 2.98 2.48
C SER A 125 -22.17 4.39 2.59
N LYS A 126 -22.43 4.87 3.81
CA LYS A 126 -22.87 6.25 4.06
C LYS A 126 -21.80 7.31 3.79
N PHE A 127 -20.52 6.94 3.66
CA PHE A 127 -19.44 7.91 3.48
C PHE A 127 -19.20 8.16 1.99
N SER A 128 -19.14 9.42 1.56
CA SER A 128 -18.83 9.79 0.17
C SER A 128 -17.53 9.17 -0.31
N TYR A 129 -17.39 8.92 -1.61
CA TYR A 129 -16.13 8.41 -2.17
C TYR A 129 -14.94 9.33 -1.89
N LEU A 130 -15.15 10.66 -1.91
CA LEU A 130 -14.12 11.65 -1.60
C LEU A 130 -13.68 11.59 -0.14
N LEU A 131 -14.62 11.43 0.80
CA LEU A 131 -14.27 11.24 2.21
C LEU A 131 -13.54 9.91 2.42
N GLN A 132 -13.97 8.84 1.73
CA GLN A 132 -13.29 7.54 1.81
C GLN A 132 -11.84 7.62 1.30
N ASP A 133 -11.62 8.32 0.19
CA ASP A 133 -10.31 8.59 -0.36
C ASP A 133 -9.42 9.31 0.68
N TRP A 134 -9.86 10.48 1.16
CA TRP A 134 -9.07 11.27 2.11
C TRP A 134 -8.76 10.51 3.40
N ASP A 135 -9.77 9.86 3.97
CA ASP A 135 -9.60 9.04 5.17
C ASP A 135 -8.54 7.96 4.95
N GLN A 136 -8.68 7.17 3.88
CA GLN A 136 -7.80 6.03 3.68
C GLN A 136 -6.41 6.42 3.20
N ASN A 137 -6.27 7.51 2.44
CA ASN A 137 -4.99 8.07 2.06
C ASN A 137 -4.19 8.45 3.32
N PHE A 138 -4.80 9.15 4.28
CA PHE A 138 -4.15 9.45 5.56
C PHE A 138 -3.85 8.21 6.40
N VAL A 139 -4.73 7.20 6.38
CA VAL A 139 -4.54 5.92 7.09
C VAL A 139 -3.31 5.17 6.60
N MET A 140 -2.84 5.41 5.36
CA MET A 140 -1.64 4.78 4.86
C MET A 140 -0.41 5.18 5.68
N GLU A 141 -0.36 6.41 6.21
CA GLU A 141 0.76 6.90 7.03
C GLU A 141 0.46 6.94 8.54
N GLN A 142 -0.81 7.07 8.91
CA GLN A 142 -1.21 7.35 10.30
C GLN A 142 -2.10 6.25 10.90
N PRO A 143 -2.07 6.06 12.24
CA PRO A 143 -3.00 5.17 12.90
C PRO A 143 -4.42 5.72 12.76
N PHE A 144 -5.42 4.84 12.67
CA PHE A 144 -6.83 5.23 12.50
C PHE A 144 -7.30 6.28 13.51
N GLY A 145 -6.87 6.16 14.77
CA GLY A 145 -7.22 7.13 15.82
C GLY A 145 -6.64 8.54 15.59
N ASN A 146 -5.48 8.66 14.95
CA ASN A 146 -4.93 9.96 14.58
C ASN A 146 -5.62 10.54 13.36
N VAL A 147 -5.93 9.71 12.35
CA VAL A 147 -6.71 10.15 11.18
C VAL A 147 -8.05 10.71 11.62
N LYS A 148 -8.77 9.99 12.50
CA LYS A 148 -9.99 10.50 13.14
C LYS A 148 -9.79 11.90 13.72
N LYS A 149 -8.73 12.12 14.51
CA LYS A 149 -8.45 13.42 15.15
C LYS A 149 -8.14 14.50 14.11
N THR A 150 -7.37 14.17 13.08
CA THR A 150 -7.02 15.10 11.99
C THR A 150 -8.27 15.50 11.21
N VAL A 151 -9.08 14.53 10.80
CA VAL A 151 -10.33 14.77 10.06
C VAL A 151 -11.35 15.53 10.91
N GLN A 152 -11.46 15.21 12.21
CA GLN A 152 -12.30 15.99 13.14
C GLN A 152 -11.80 17.44 13.28
N ARG A 153 -10.49 17.66 13.30
CA ARG A 153 -9.92 19.01 13.43
C ARG A 153 -10.13 19.85 12.17
N ILE A 154 -9.98 19.25 10.99
CA ILE A 154 -10.05 19.96 9.71
C ILE A 154 -11.50 20.04 9.23
N LEU A 155 -12.23 18.93 9.18
CA LEU A 155 -13.57 18.88 8.58
C LEU A 155 -14.71 18.99 9.59
N GLU A 156 -14.42 19.11 10.89
CA GLU A 156 -15.41 19.06 11.98
C GLU A 156 -16.26 17.77 11.97
N LEU A 157 -15.75 16.72 11.33
CA LEU A 157 -16.40 15.41 11.22
C LEU A 157 -15.96 14.47 12.34
N ASN A 158 -16.90 14.02 13.16
CA ASN A 158 -16.64 12.98 14.16
C ASN A 158 -16.91 11.58 13.58
N GLN A 159 -15.86 10.83 13.32
CA GLN A 159 -15.93 9.44 12.86
C GLN A 159 -15.46 8.46 13.96
N HIS A 160 -15.84 7.20 13.81
CA HIS A 160 -15.38 6.12 14.70
C HIS A 160 -14.23 5.36 14.04
N VAL A 161 -13.26 4.90 14.84
CA VAL A 161 -12.14 4.07 14.38
C VAL A 161 -12.63 2.85 13.62
N ASP A 162 -13.65 2.17 14.14
CA ASP A 162 -14.28 1.01 13.48
C ASP A 162 -14.83 1.32 12.08
N SER A 163 -15.24 2.57 11.83
CA SER A 163 -15.69 2.98 10.49
C SER A 163 -14.53 3.10 9.53
N LEU A 164 -13.39 3.67 9.97
CA LEU A 164 -12.18 3.76 9.18
C LEU A 164 -11.57 2.37 8.92
N GLU A 165 -11.61 1.47 9.90
CA GLU A 165 -11.15 0.08 9.74
C GLU A 165 -12.03 -0.71 8.77
N ARG A 166 -13.36 -0.59 8.88
CA ARG A 166 -14.27 -1.22 7.91
C ARG A 166 -14.05 -0.68 6.52
N MET A 167 -13.94 0.64 6.37
CA MET A 167 -13.67 1.30 5.10
C MET A 167 -12.36 0.81 4.47
N ASN A 168 -11.30 0.66 5.26
CA ASN A 168 -10.03 0.09 4.82
C ASN A 168 -10.21 -1.33 4.24
N ARG A 169 -10.90 -2.21 4.98
CA ARG A 169 -11.16 -3.59 4.55
C ARG A 169 -12.04 -3.65 3.29
N GLU A 170 -13.10 -2.84 3.23
CA GLU A 170 -13.98 -2.80 2.07
C GLU A 170 -13.28 -2.29 0.81
N MET A 171 -12.41 -1.28 0.95
CA MET A 171 -11.59 -0.80 -0.18
C MET A 171 -10.59 -1.87 -0.64
N ALA A 172 -9.93 -2.56 0.29
CA ALA A 172 -8.93 -3.59 -0.04
C ALA A 172 -9.50 -4.75 -0.87
N LYS A 173 -10.79 -5.10 -0.72
CA LYS A 173 -11.44 -6.16 -1.54
C LYS A 173 -11.34 -5.94 -3.05
N GLN A 174 -11.10 -4.71 -3.49
CA GLN A 174 -10.99 -4.39 -4.92
C GLN A 174 -9.56 -4.34 -5.45
N VAL A 175 -8.56 -4.45 -4.58
CA VAL A 175 -7.14 -4.36 -4.96
C VAL A 175 -6.75 -5.48 -5.92
N GLU A 176 -7.18 -6.72 -5.66
CA GLU A 176 -6.86 -7.83 -6.56
C GLU A 176 -7.44 -7.62 -7.96
N ALA A 177 -8.71 -7.24 -8.06
CA ALA A 177 -9.34 -6.96 -9.35
C ALA A 177 -8.71 -5.77 -10.07
N PHE A 178 -8.28 -4.75 -9.32
CA PHE A 178 -7.52 -3.63 -9.87
C PHE A 178 -6.22 -4.16 -10.47
N HIS A 179 -5.47 -4.99 -9.74
CA HIS A 179 -4.23 -5.57 -10.25
C HIS A 179 -4.43 -6.45 -11.50
N VAL A 180 -5.47 -7.29 -11.53
CA VAL A 180 -5.82 -8.10 -12.71
C VAL A 180 -6.18 -7.24 -13.92
N SER A 181 -6.76 -6.06 -13.70
CA SER A 181 -7.09 -5.13 -14.79
C SER A 181 -5.87 -4.45 -15.43
N GLN A 182 -4.69 -4.54 -14.80
CA GLN A 182 -3.51 -3.82 -15.26
C GLN A 182 -2.81 -4.55 -16.41
N THR A 183 -2.64 -3.86 -17.53
CA THR A 183 -1.85 -4.37 -18.64
C THR A 183 -0.34 -4.20 -18.39
N ALA A 184 0.49 -4.96 -19.11
CA ALA A 184 1.93 -4.74 -19.10
C ALA A 184 2.27 -3.30 -19.53
N PRO A 185 3.28 -2.65 -18.90
CA PRO A 185 3.69 -1.31 -19.30
C PRO A 185 4.22 -1.24 -20.73
N PRO A 186 4.15 -0.07 -21.39
CA PRO A 186 4.71 0.10 -22.73
C PRO A 186 6.22 -0.23 -22.76
N ALA A 187 6.64 -1.08 -23.70
CA ALA A 187 8.02 -1.57 -23.77
C ALA A 187 9.10 -0.46 -23.87
N LYS A 188 8.74 0.73 -24.37
CA LYS A 188 9.61 1.91 -24.50
C LYS A 188 9.84 2.67 -23.19
N GLU A 189 9.00 2.45 -22.18
CA GLU A 189 9.07 3.09 -20.85
C GLU A 189 9.74 2.18 -19.82
N GLU A 190 9.93 0.90 -20.18
CA GLU A 190 10.60 -0.12 -19.39
C GLU A 190 12.13 -0.07 -19.59
N GLY A 191 12.89 -0.13 -18.51
CA GLY A 191 14.35 -0.16 -18.53
C GLY A 191 14.94 -1.46 -19.10
N GLU A 192 16.25 -1.50 -19.28
CA GLU A 192 16.98 -2.58 -19.96
C GLU A 192 16.91 -3.96 -19.27
N ILE A 193 16.76 -4.00 -17.95
CA ILE A 193 16.75 -5.22 -17.12
C ILE A 193 15.39 -5.33 -16.45
N LEU A 194 14.84 -6.54 -16.40
CA LEU A 194 13.64 -6.84 -15.60
C LEU A 194 14.05 -7.49 -14.28
N VAL A 195 13.54 -6.99 -13.16
CA VAL A 195 14.00 -7.35 -11.81
C VAL A 195 12.83 -7.81 -10.95
N GLN A 196 12.98 -8.98 -10.31
CA GLN A 196 12.13 -9.42 -9.20
C GLN A 196 12.91 -9.39 -7.90
N THR A 197 12.21 -9.03 -6.85
CA THR A 197 12.71 -9.08 -5.48
C THR A 197 11.60 -9.54 -4.55
N ALA A 198 11.94 -10.36 -3.56
CA ALA A 198 11.01 -10.79 -2.52
C ALA A 198 11.72 -10.82 -1.17
N ASP A 199 10.97 -10.52 -0.11
CA ASP A 199 11.44 -10.54 1.27
C ASP A 199 10.27 -10.83 2.22
N GLY A 200 10.57 -11.36 3.41
CA GLY A 200 9.60 -11.71 4.43
C GLY A 200 9.68 -10.79 5.65
N LYS A 201 8.54 -10.32 6.14
CA LYS A 201 8.47 -9.57 7.40
C LYS A 201 7.33 -10.01 8.30
N GLY A 202 7.64 -10.27 9.57
CA GLY A 202 6.64 -10.67 10.56
C GLY A 202 5.75 -9.51 11.01
N VAL A 203 4.44 -9.65 10.86
CA VAL A 203 3.40 -8.73 11.34
C VAL A 203 2.85 -9.21 12.68
N LEU A 204 2.74 -8.32 13.67
CA LEU A 204 2.16 -8.64 14.97
C LEU A 204 0.64 -8.85 14.87
N ILE A 205 0.19 -10.06 15.19
CA ILE A 205 -1.22 -10.45 15.14
C ILE A 205 -1.80 -10.47 16.57
N ARG A 206 -3.00 -9.91 16.72
CA ARG A 206 -3.77 -9.92 17.95
C ARG A 206 -4.15 -11.36 18.29
N ARG A 207 -4.03 -11.72 19.57
CA ARG A 207 -4.51 -13.01 20.06
C ARG A 207 -6.01 -13.18 19.82
N PRO A 208 -6.46 -14.39 19.42
CA PRO A 208 -7.88 -14.73 19.42
C PRO A 208 -8.52 -14.42 20.78
N ALA A 209 -9.77 -13.98 20.79
CA ALA A 209 -10.46 -13.58 22.02
C ALA A 209 -10.70 -14.75 22.98
N ASP A 210 -10.67 -15.97 22.45
CA ASP A 210 -10.79 -17.28 23.08
C ASP A 210 -9.44 -17.92 23.45
N ALA A 211 -8.33 -17.19 23.30
CA ALA A 211 -7.02 -17.70 23.71
C ALA A 211 -6.99 -18.00 25.22
N PRO A 212 -6.38 -19.12 25.65
CA PRO A 212 -6.32 -19.50 27.07
C PRO A 212 -5.77 -18.36 27.94
N PRO A 213 -6.35 -18.13 29.13
CA PRO A 213 -5.88 -17.08 30.04
C PRO A 213 -4.42 -17.28 30.48
N ILE A 214 -3.85 -16.20 31.04
CA ILE A 214 -2.46 -15.99 31.48
C ILE A 214 -1.83 -17.10 32.37
N THR A 215 -2.60 -18.09 32.82
CA THR A 215 -2.12 -19.23 33.62
C THR A 215 -1.09 -20.13 32.90
N ALA A 216 -0.93 -19.99 31.57
CA ALA A 216 0.10 -20.68 30.79
C ALA A 216 1.45 -19.92 30.69
N HIS A 217 1.64 -18.79 31.39
CA HIS A 217 2.89 -18.02 31.36
C HIS A 217 4.03 -18.64 32.19
N GLN A 218 4.30 -19.93 32.02
CA GLN A 218 5.67 -20.40 32.24
C GLN A 218 6.55 -19.71 31.20
N HIS A 219 7.54 -18.95 31.69
CA HIS A 219 8.59 -18.36 30.85
C HIS A 219 9.36 -19.49 30.15
N GLN A 220 8.91 -19.95 28.98
CA GLN A 220 9.72 -20.78 28.11
C GLN A 220 10.69 -19.88 27.33
N PRO A 221 12.02 -20.10 27.43
CA PRO A 221 13.00 -19.43 26.60
C PRO A 221 12.87 -19.93 25.16
N GLY A 222 12.59 -19.04 24.21
CA GLY A 222 12.50 -19.35 22.77
C GLY A 222 11.70 -18.31 21.98
N PRO A 223 11.83 -18.28 20.63
CA PRO A 223 10.97 -17.46 19.78
C PRO A 223 9.51 -17.88 19.99
N LYS A 224 8.64 -16.91 20.32
CA LYS A 224 7.20 -17.11 20.55
C LYS A 224 6.48 -17.16 19.20
N PRO A 225 6.17 -18.35 18.65
CA PRO A 225 5.67 -18.49 17.28
C PRO A 225 4.24 -17.94 17.11
N ASP A 226 3.54 -17.68 18.22
CA ASP A 226 2.13 -17.32 18.31
C ASP A 226 1.83 -15.82 18.14
N ARG A 227 2.83 -14.97 17.94
CA ARG A 227 2.63 -13.50 17.96
C ARG A 227 2.84 -12.79 16.64
N LYS A 228 3.57 -13.39 15.70
CA LYS A 228 3.83 -12.80 14.38
C LYS A 228 3.43 -13.76 13.27
N LYS A 229 2.70 -13.27 12.27
CA LYS A 229 2.53 -13.97 10.99
C LYS A 229 3.44 -13.36 9.95
N MET A 230 4.05 -14.18 9.11
CA MET A 230 4.93 -13.70 8.05
C MET A 230 4.11 -13.09 6.93
N ALA A 231 4.43 -11.86 6.56
CA ALA A 231 4.02 -11.25 5.31
C ALA A 231 5.17 -11.40 4.31
N THR A 232 4.92 -12.07 3.19
CA THR A 232 5.85 -12.04 2.07
C THR A 232 5.51 -10.82 1.23
N VAL A 233 6.52 -10.00 0.91
CA VAL A 233 6.40 -8.85 0.01
C VAL A 233 7.15 -9.19 -1.26
N GLY A 234 6.54 -8.94 -2.40
CA GLY A 234 7.16 -9.08 -3.72
C GLY A 234 7.15 -7.75 -4.46
N ALA A 235 8.18 -7.51 -5.27
CA ALA A 235 8.22 -6.38 -6.19
C ALA A 235 8.76 -6.79 -7.55
N VAL A 236 8.16 -6.24 -8.61
CA VAL A 236 8.58 -6.39 -10.01
C VAL A 236 8.72 -5.00 -10.63
N TYR A 237 9.86 -4.76 -11.28
CA TYR A 237 10.17 -3.49 -11.94
C TYR A 237 11.21 -3.71 -13.03
N SER A 238 11.40 -2.72 -13.90
CA SER A 238 12.58 -2.67 -14.77
C SER A 238 13.51 -1.54 -14.39
N ILE A 239 14.76 -1.62 -14.81
CA ILE A 239 15.78 -0.61 -14.56
C ILE A 239 16.84 -0.65 -15.65
N ASP A 240 17.42 0.50 -15.99
CA ASP A 240 18.54 0.56 -16.92
C ASP A 240 19.82 0.02 -16.30
N ARG A 241 20.77 -0.38 -17.16
CA ARG A 241 22.05 -0.91 -16.71
C ARG A 241 22.86 0.17 -15.97
N PHE A 242 23.53 -0.24 -14.92
CA PHE A 242 24.48 0.62 -14.21
C PHE A 242 25.81 -0.10 -13.95
N VAL A 243 26.71 0.00 -14.94
CA VAL A 243 28.05 -0.57 -14.89
C VAL A 243 28.89 0.16 -13.85
N ARG A 244 29.55 -0.61 -12.99
CA ARG A 244 30.40 -0.13 -11.89
C ARG A 244 31.56 -1.08 -11.67
N THR A 245 32.62 -0.62 -11.01
CA THR A 245 33.68 -1.52 -10.51
C THR A 245 33.44 -1.93 -9.05
N PRO A 246 34.02 -3.05 -8.58
CA PRO A 246 34.04 -3.40 -7.16
C PRO A 246 34.51 -2.28 -6.25
N GLU A 247 35.53 -1.52 -6.67
CA GLU A 247 36.10 -0.39 -5.93
C GLU A 247 35.09 0.76 -5.79
N GLU A 248 34.37 1.10 -6.86
CA GLU A 248 33.33 2.14 -6.82
C GLU A 248 32.19 1.77 -5.86
N VAL A 249 31.84 0.48 -5.78
CA VAL A 249 30.82 -0.02 -4.85
C VAL A 249 31.32 0.07 -3.41
N VAL A 250 32.55 -0.40 -3.12
CA VAL A 250 33.15 -0.27 -1.78
C VAL A 250 33.23 1.18 -1.36
N GLU A 251 33.71 2.06 -2.25
CA GLU A 251 33.78 3.48 -1.97
C GLU A 251 32.39 4.05 -1.67
N SER A 252 31.34 3.64 -2.40
CA SER A 252 29.97 4.06 -2.09
C SER A 252 29.42 3.52 -0.77
N LEU A 253 29.87 2.35 -0.29
CA LEU A 253 29.37 1.72 0.94
C LEU A 253 30.00 2.31 2.21
N PHE A 254 31.28 2.70 2.11
CA PHE A 254 32.04 3.21 3.26
C PHE A 254 32.31 4.72 3.19
N ARG A 255 31.69 5.44 2.25
CA ARG A 255 31.80 6.89 2.16
C ARG A 255 31.19 7.56 3.41
N ASP A 256 31.88 8.59 3.90
CA ASP A 256 31.34 9.49 4.91
C ASP A 256 30.09 10.22 4.36
N PRO A 257 28.92 10.13 5.02
CA PRO A 257 27.71 10.84 4.61
C PRO A 257 27.88 12.35 4.39
N GLN A 258 28.88 12.99 5.00
CA GLN A 258 29.17 14.43 4.85
C GLN A 258 29.89 14.76 3.54
N GLN A 259 30.48 13.78 2.86
CA GLN A 259 31.17 13.99 1.59
C GLN A 259 30.19 14.08 0.41
N GLU A 260 30.46 15.01 -0.52
CA GLU A 260 29.63 15.18 -1.71
C GLU A 260 29.57 13.89 -2.55
N ARG A 261 28.36 13.52 -2.97
CA ARG A 261 28.17 12.37 -3.85
C ARG A 261 28.55 12.76 -5.29
N PRO A 262 29.23 11.88 -6.05
CA PRO A 262 29.40 12.02 -7.48
C PRO A 262 28.03 12.22 -8.14
N LYS A 263 27.94 13.21 -9.03
CA LYS A 263 26.69 13.61 -9.71
C LYS A 263 26.24 12.63 -10.81
N SER A 264 26.85 11.45 -10.89
CA SER A 264 26.54 10.47 -11.93
C SER A 264 25.08 10.00 -11.79
N PRO A 265 24.26 10.13 -12.84
CA PRO A 265 22.85 9.78 -12.78
C PRO A 265 22.72 8.27 -12.58
N ARG A 266 22.18 7.87 -11.42
CA ARG A 266 21.83 6.46 -11.16
C ARG A 266 20.47 6.18 -11.81
N PRO A 267 20.30 5.03 -12.49
CA PRO A 267 19.00 4.68 -13.04
C PRO A 267 17.98 4.48 -11.93
N ARG A 268 16.72 4.72 -12.25
CA ARG A 268 15.60 4.57 -11.32
C ARG A 268 14.73 3.40 -11.76
N PRO A 269 14.14 2.64 -10.81
CA PRO A 269 13.14 1.65 -11.13
C PRO A 269 11.96 2.26 -11.92
N CYS A 270 11.58 1.61 -13.02
CA CYS A 270 10.44 1.93 -13.86
C CYS A 270 9.28 0.97 -13.60
N HIS A 271 8.05 1.49 -13.63
CA HIS A 271 6.79 0.73 -13.51
C HIS A 271 6.79 -0.32 -12.38
N LYS A 272 7.28 0.11 -11.22
CA LYS A 272 7.39 -0.72 -10.02
C LYS A 272 6.01 -1.14 -9.55
N ARG A 273 5.75 -2.45 -9.51
CA ARG A 273 4.57 -3.05 -8.88
C ARG A 273 4.99 -3.82 -7.64
N MET A 274 4.15 -3.78 -6.62
CA MET A 274 4.37 -4.44 -5.34
C MET A 274 3.09 -5.13 -4.91
N ARG A 275 3.25 -6.32 -4.33
CA ARG A 275 2.18 -7.02 -3.61
C ARG A 275 2.73 -7.56 -2.30
N ALA A 276 1.86 -7.76 -1.32
CA ALA A 276 2.23 -8.36 -0.05
C ALA A 276 1.12 -9.29 0.42
N MET A 277 1.49 -10.44 0.97
CA MET A 277 0.53 -11.46 1.39
C MET A 277 0.95 -12.09 2.71
N LEU A 278 0.01 -12.17 3.64
CA LEU A 278 0.16 -12.91 4.89
C LEU A 278 -0.16 -14.39 4.68
N ASP A 279 0.59 -15.24 5.39
CA ASP A 279 0.16 -16.60 5.63
C ASP A 279 -1.14 -16.56 6.44
N HIS A 280 -2.22 -17.14 5.92
CA HIS A 280 -3.51 -17.13 6.60
C HIS A 280 -4.32 -18.37 6.31
N THR A 281 -5.33 -18.61 7.14
CA THR A 281 -6.35 -19.62 6.87
C THR A 281 -7.55 -18.88 6.31
N ASP A 282 -8.07 -19.34 5.18
CA ASP A 282 -9.23 -18.72 4.56
C ASP A 282 -10.53 -19.10 5.28
N ILE A 283 -11.68 -18.70 4.72
CA ILE A 283 -12.99 -18.97 5.31
C ILE A 283 -13.42 -20.44 5.22
N TYR A 284 -12.77 -21.23 4.36
CA TYR A 284 -13.04 -22.66 4.17
C TYR A 284 -12.15 -23.53 5.06
N GLY A 285 -11.17 -22.93 5.72
CA GLY A 285 -10.22 -23.63 6.58
C GLY A 285 -8.93 -24.02 5.87
N ASP A 286 -8.75 -23.59 4.62
CA ASP A 286 -7.57 -23.90 3.82
C ASP A 286 -6.41 -22.97 4.21
N GLU A 287 -5.22 -23.54 4.41
CA GLU A 287 -4.00 -22.78 4.65
C GLU A 287 -3.50 -22.16 3.34
N ILE A 288 -3.49 -20.83 3.31
CA ILE A 288 -2.92 -20.04 2.23
C ILE A 288 -1.48 -19.68 2.61
N ASP A 289 -0.54 -20.20 1.82
CA ASP A 289 0.87 -19.81 1.85
C ASP A 289 1.03 -18.46 1.14
N GLY A 290 1.31 -17.41 1.91
CA GLY A 290 1.49 -16.07 1.38
C GLY A 290 2.73 -15.95 0.49
N ARG A 291 3.77 -16.77 0.74
CA ARG A 291 4.95 -16.83 -0.12
C ARG A 291 4.60 -17.42 -1.47
N ALA A 292 3.90 -18.55 -1.51
CA ALA A 292 3.48 -19.18 -2.75
C ALA A 292 2.62 -18.22 -3.61
N ALA A 293 1.67 -17.52 -2.98
CA ALA A 293 0.83 -16.53 -3.66
C ALA A 293 1.65 -15.41 -4.30
N ILE A 294 2.65 -14.87 -3.58
CA ILE A 294 3.50 -13.78 -4.08
C ILE A 294 4.40 -14.26 -5.22
N PHE A 295 5.04 -15.43 -5.12
CA PHE A 295 5.87 -15.93 -6.20
C PHE A 295 5.06 -16.34 -7.44
N GLY A 296 3.84 -16.86 -7.26
CA GLY A 296 2.91 -17.10 -8.36
C GLY A 296 2.61 -15.80 -9.11
N TRP A 297 2.23 -14.74 -8.38
CA TRP A 297 2.02 -13.42 -8.98
C TRP A 297 3.28 -12.87 -9.66
N ILE A 298 4.46 -12.96 -9.03
CA ILE A 298 5.72 -12.51 -9.64
C ILE A 298 5.93 -13.23 -10.98
N GLY A 299 5.70 -14.56 -11.02
CA GLY A 299 5.78 -15.34 -12.25
C GLY A 299 4.87 -14.82 -13.36
N ASP A 300 3.60 -14.60 -13.04
CA ASP A 300 2.62 -14.07 -14.00
C ASP A 300 3.00 -12.68 -14.51
N GLU A 301 3.41 -11.79 -13.62
CA GLU A 301 3.82 -10.42 -13.95
C GLU A 301 5.09 -10.43 -14.82
N MET A 302 6.07 -11.27 -14.48
CA MET A 302 7.29 -11.46 -15.26
C MET A 302 6.98 -12.00 -16.65
N ALA A 303 6.15 -13.04 -16.74
CA ALA A 303 5.73 -13.63 -18.01
C ALA A 303 5.02 -12.60 -18.88
N ALA A 304 4.07 -11.83 -18.31
CA ALA A 304 3.34 -10.80 -19.05
C ALA A 304 4.25 -9.70 -19.60
N ARG A 305 5.23 -9.22 -18.82
CA ARG A 305 6.18 -8.19 -19.27
C ARG A 305 7.23 -8.72 -20.23
N HIS A 306 7.66 -9.97 -20.06
CA HIS A 306 8.67 -10.59 -20.91
C HIS A 306 8.09 -11.10 -22.24
N ALA A 307 6.81 -11.48 -22.29
CA ALA A 307 6.13 -11.96 -23.50
C ALA A 307 5.96 -10.89 -24.61
N GLY A 308 6.21 -9.62 -24.31
CA GLY A 308 6.22 -8.53 -25.30
C GLY A 308 7.34 -8.64 -26.36
N ARG A 309 7.52 -7.62 -27.20
CA ARG A 309 8.54 -7.56 -28.28
C ARG A 309 10.01 -7.54 -27.78
N ASN A 310 10.25 -7.83 -26.51
CA ASN A 310 11.53 -7.67 -25.81
C ASN A 310 12.01 -8.96 -25.13
N LYS A 311 11.88 -10.11 -25.82
CA LYS A 311 12.31 -11.46 -25.36
C LYS A 311 13.81 -11.61 -25.05
N HIS A 312 14.58 -10.53 -25.12
CA HIS A 312 16.01 -10.50 -24.87
C HIS A 312 16.38 -9.70 -23.62
N LYS A 313 15.41 -9.13 -22.89
CA LYS A 313 15.69 -8.43 -21.64
C LYS A 313 16.15 -9.43 -20.57
N PRO A 314 17.35 -9.25 -19.98
CA PRO A 314 17.78 -10.10 -18.88
C PRO A 314 16.81 -9.99 -17.71
N ILE A 315 16.54 -11.14 -17.07
CA ILE A 315 15.74 -11.22 -15.85
C ILE A 315 16.69 -11.46 -14.68
N VAL A 316 16.56 -10.63 -13.65
CA VAL A 316 17.37 -10.71 -12.43
C VAL A 316 16.46 -10.95 -11.23
N CYS A 317 16.84 -11.89 -10.37
CA CYS A 317 16.22 -12.08 -9.06
C CYS A 317 17.19 -11.71 -7.95
N ILE A 318 16.79 -10.77 -7.09
CA ILE A 318 17.57 -10.37 -5.93
C ILE A 318 16.78 -10.69 -4.67
N MET A 319 17.33 -11.56 -3.83
CA MET A 319 16.76 -11.92 -2.54
C MET A 319 17.88 -12.07 -1.51
N ASP A 320 17.50 -12.17 -0.24
CA ASP A 320 18.44 -12.50 0.82
C ASP A 320 18.87 -13.98 0.74
N GLY A 321 19.55 -14.47 1.78
CA GLY A 321 20.00 -15.86 1.84
C GLY A 321 18.97 -16.85 2.41
N GLU A 322 17.69 -16.48 2.58
CA GLU A 322 16.67 -17.36 3.14
C GLU A 322 16.25 -18.44 2.13
N GLU A 323 16.59 -19.68 2.45
CA GLU A 323 16.31 -20.85 1.62
C GLU A 323 14.84 -21.03 1.23
N PRO A 324 13.84 -20.75 2.08
CA PRO A 324 12.43 -20.85 1.68
C PRO A 324 12.04 -19.94 0.52
N LEU A 325 12.67 -18.77 0.36
CA LEU A 325 12.41 -17.88 -0.78
C LEU A 325 12.97 -18.46 -2.07
N TRP A 326 14.21 -18.94 -2.04
CA TRP A 326 14.85 -19.59 -3.18
C TRP A 326 14.12 -20.86 -3.61
N ASN A 327 13.73 -21.72 -2.67
CA ASN A 327 12.99 -22.94 -2.97
C ASN A 327 11.64 -22.64 -3.63
N MET A 328 10.94 -21.58 -3.19
CA MET A 328 9.67 -21.17 -3.80
C MET A 328 9.87 -20.59 -5.21
N ARG A 329 10.93 -19.79 -5.40
CA ARG A 329 11.35 -19.33 -6.73
C ARG A 329 11.61 -20.52 -7.66
N ASP A 330 12.43 -21.47 -7.22
CA ASP A 330 12.77 -22.66 -8.01
C ASP A 330 11.49 -23.43 -8.37
N ALA A 331 10.63 -23.70 -7.39
CA ALA A 331 9.41 -24.47 -7.61
C ALA A 331 8.41 -23.85 -8.61
N LEU A 332 8.39 -22.52 -8.74
CA LEU A 332 7.42 -21.81 -9.59
C LEU A 332 8.02 -21.22 -10.87
N GLN A 333 9.35 -21.12 -10.96
CA GLN A 333 10.03 -20.39 -12.03
C GLN A 333 11.32 -21.08 -12.52
N GLU A 334 11.47 -22.40 -12.32
CA GLU A 334 12.68 -23.17 -12.70
C GLU A 334 13.09 -22.96 -14.16
N ASP A 335 12.12 -22.92 -15.08
CA ASP A 335 12.35 -22.80 -16.52
C ASP A 335 12.64 -21.37 -17.01
N VAL A 336 12.65 -20.38 -16.10
CA VAL A 336 12.88 -18.98 -16.45
C VAL A 336 14.39 -18.70 -16.51
N PRO A 337 14.96 -18.24 -17.65
CA PRO A 337 16.39 -17.96 -17.78
C PRO A 337 16.78 -16.69 -17.02
N MET A 338 17.00 -16.85 -15.71
CA MET A 338 17.13 -15.79 -14.72
C MET A 338 18.50 -15.81 -14.05
N THR A 339 19.05 -14.63 -13.77
CA THR A 339 20.26 -14.48 -12.95
C THR A 339 19.89 -14.28 -11.49
N ASP A 340 20.29 -15.22 -10.64
CA ASP A 340 20.09 -15.14 -9.19
C ASP A 340 21.23 -14.37 -8.54
N ILE A 341 20.89 -13.34 -7.78
CA ILE A 341 21.84 -12.50 -7.09
C ILE A 341 21.50 -12.49 -5.61
N LEU A 342 22.47 -12.85 -4.78
CA LEU A 342 22.36 -12.67 -3.35
C LEU A 342 22.43 -11.17 -3.04
N ASP A 343 21.51 -10.67 -2.24
CA ASP A 343 21.51 -9.26 -1.84
C ASP A 343 22.78 -8.91 -1.04
N LEU A 344 23.60 -8.01 -1.60
CA LEU A 344 24.83 -7.54 -0.98
C LEU A 344 24.59 -6.93 0.42
N LEU A 345 23.43 -6.30 0.65
CA LEU A 345 23.10 -5.71 1.94
C LEU A 345 22.84 -6.76 3.04
N HIS A 346 22.63 -8.02 2.65
CA HIS A 346 22.59 -9.16 3.57
C HIS A 346 23.95 -9.85 3.73
N VAL A 347 24.90 -9.61 2.82
CA VAL A 347 26.29 -10.08 2.91
C VAL A 347 27.13 -9.21 3.83
N THR A 348 27.06 -7.88 3.70
CA THR A 348 27.93 -6.97 4.48
C THR A 348 27.79 -7.11 6.00
N PRO A 349 26.59 -7.31 6.60
CA PRO A 349 26.48 -7.55 8.04
C PRO A 349 27.16 -8.85 8.48
N ARG A 350 27.19 -9.88 7.62
CA ARG A 350 27.91 -11.14 7.90
C ARG A 350 29.42 -10.96 7.88
N VAL A 351 29.94 -10.05 7.03
CA VAL A 351 31.35 -9.68 7.05
C VAL A 351 31.69 -8.90 8.33
N TRP A 352 30.82 -7.99 8.79
CA TRP A 352 30.95 -7.32 10.09
C TRP A 352 30.92 -8.31 11.26
N ASP A 353 30.02 -9.29 11.21
CA ASP A 353 30.00 -10.39 12.18
C ASP A 353 31.30 -11.18 12.20
N ALA A 354 31.92 -11.42 11.05
CA ALA A 354 33.25 -12.04 10.97
C ALA A 354 34.31 -11.14 11.60
N ALA A 355 34.32 -9.84 11.28
CA ALA A 355 35.27 -8.87 11.83
C ALA A 355 35.23 -8.83 13.35
N SER A 356 34.02 -8.91 13.94
CA SER A 356 33.83 -8.95 15.40
C SER A 356 34.53 -10.14 16.10
N LEU A 357 34.88 -11.19 15.35
CA LEU A 357 35.62 -12.34 15.87
C LEU A 357 37.13 -12.11 15.90
N PHE A 358 37.67 -11.29 14.99
CA PHE A 358 39.11 -11.14 14.78
C PHE A 358 39.67 -9.79 15.25
N CYS A 359 38.83 -8.76 15.29
CA CYS A 359 39.23 -7.38 15.55
C CYS A 359 38.54 -6.85 16.82
N PRO A 360 39.18 -5.90 17.54
CA PRO A 360 38.50 -5.14 18.58
C PRO A 360 37.27 -4.42 18.02
N ARG A 361 36.23 -4.30 18.84
CA ARG A 361 35.00 -3.57 18.48
C ARG A 361 35.33 -2.10 18.22
N ASP A 362 34.65 -1.51 17.23
CA ASP A 362 34.73 -0.08 16.89
C ASP A 362 36.18 0.41 16.65
N SER A 363 36.96 -0.39 15.92
CA SER A 363 38.36 -0.07 15.57
C SER A 363 38.56 0.10 14.06
N ASP A 364 39.51 0.95 13.67
CA ASP A 364 39.95 1.10 12.27
C ASP A 364 40.41 -0.23 11.66
N LEU A 365 40.93 -1.14 12.49
CA LEU A 365 41.29 -2.49 12.09
C LEU A 365 40.07 -3.30 11.64
N ALA A 366 38.94 -3.18 12.35
CA ALA A 366 37.70 -3.85 11.99
C ALA A 366 37.13 -3.28 10.68
N GLU A 367 37.11 -1.95 10.51
CA GLU A 367 36.64 -1.35 9.25
C GLU A 367 37.50 -1.79 8.07
N ASN A 368 38.83 -1.70 8.17
CA ASN A 368 39.74 -2.14 7.12
C ASN A 368 39.60 -3.63 6.80
N PHE A 369 39.40 -4.47 7.83
CA PHE A 369 39.12 -5.90 7.68
C PHE A 369 37.85 -6.13 6.84
N VAL A 370 36.78 -5.39 7.10
CA VAL A 370 35.51 -5.51 6.38
C VAL A 370 35.67 -4.95 4.97
N ARG A 371 36.26 -3.76 4.80
CA ARG A 371 36.49 -3.11 3.51
C ARG A 371 37.24 -4.02 2.53
N GLU A 372 38.34 -4.63 2.98
CA GLU A 372 39.13 -5.57 2.16
C GLU A 372 38.33 -6.82 1.75
N ARG A 373 37.55 -7.40 2.67
CA ARG A 373 36.77 -8.63 2.39
C ARG A 373 35.56 -8.35 1.52
N VAL A 374 34.88 -7.23 1.72
CA VAL A 374 33.79 -6.81 0.84
C VAL A 374 34.32 -6.55 -0.57
N LEU A 375 35.47 -5.89 -0.72
CA LEU A 375 36.11 -5.70 -2.02
C LEU A 375 36.39 -7.03 -2.72
N ARG A 376 36.95 -8.00 -2.00
CA ARG A 376 37.25 -9.33 -2.55
C ARG A 376 36.01 -10.11 -2.93
N ILE A 377 34.95 -10.05 -2.11
CA ILE A 377 33.65 -10.63 -2.45
C ILE A 377 33.10 -9.99 -3.74
N LEU A 378 33.18 -8.67 -3.86
CA LEU A 378 32.73 -7.94 -5.05
C LEU A 378 33.56 -8.26 -6.30
N ARG A 379 34.80 -8.73 -6.14
CA ARG A 379 35.68 -9.25 -7.20
C ARG A 379 35.46 -10.74 -7.51
N GLY A 380 34.41 -11.35 -6.98
CA GLY A 380 34.12 -12.78 -7.18
C GLY A 380 35.00 -13.73 -6.36
N GLU A 381 35.84 -13.24 -5.44
CA GLU A 381 36.82 -14.05 -4.70
C GLU A 381 36.25 -14.73 -3.43
N VAL A 382 34.97 -15.08 -3.43
CA VAL A 382 34.24 -15.58 -2.24
C VAL A 382 34.95 -16.79 -1.60
N ASP A 383 35.36 -17.77 -2.39
CA ASP A 383 36.06 -18.96 -1.90
C ASP A 383 37.40 -18.63 -1.22
N SER A 384 38.11 -17.62 -1.73
CA SER A 384 39.36 -17.16 -1.13
C SER A 384 39.13 -16.43 0.19
N VAL A 385 38.05 -15.65 0.30
CA VAL A 385 37.63 -15.03 1.56
C VAL A 385 37.27 -16.10 2.60
N VAL A 386 36.45 -17.10 2.24
CA VAL A 386 36.06 -18.20 3.13
C VAL A 386 37.29 -18.98 3.61
N ARG A 387 38.20 -19.37 2.71
CA ARG A 387 39.44 -20.06 3.08
C ARG A 387 40.30 -19.21 4.01
N GLY A 388 40.41 -17.91 3.74
CA GLY A 388 41.12 -16.95 4.59
C GLY A 388 40.55 -16.90 6.00
N LEU A 389 39.23 -16.73 6.14
CA LEU A 389 38.54 -16.67 7.43
C LEU A 389 38.74 -17.95 8.25
N ARG A 390 38.62 -19.14 7.62
CA ARG A 390 38.87 -20.42 8.29
C ARG A 390 40.31 -20.54 8.78
N ARG A 391 41.29 -20.22 7.92
CA ARG A 391 42.72 -20.26 8.28
C ARG A 391 43.01 -19.32 9.46
N MET A 392 42.47 -18.11 9.46
CA MET A 392 42.61 -17.17 10.58
C MET A 392 42.04 -17.75 11.88
N GLY A 393 40.85 -18.36 11.81
CA GLY A 393 40.24 -19.03 12.96
C GLY A 393 41.10 -20.18 13.50
N THR A 394 41.70 -20.99 12.62
CA THR A 394 42.64 -22.05 13.00
C THR A 394 43.90 -21.50 13.66
N VAL A 395 44.54 -20.49 13.07
CA VAL A 395 45.77 -19.89 13.59
C VAL A 395 45.55 -19.23 14.95
N GLN A 396 44.40 -18.58 15.15
CA GLN A 396 44.03 -17.99 16.45
C GLN A 396 43.42 -19.01 17.43
N GLY A 397 43.35 -20.29 17.06
CA GLY A 397 42.88 -21.37 17.93
C GLY A 397 41.42 -21.23 18.37
N PHE A 398 40.52 -20.75 17.50
CA PHE A 398 39.09 -20.57 17.84
C PHE A 398 38.45 -21.90 18.26
N ARG A 399 37.66 -21.86 19.33
CA ARG A 399 36.91 -23.01 19.88
C ARG A 399 35.53 -22.57 20.36
N GLY A 400 34.67 -23.53 20.67
CA GLY A 400 33.34 -23.30 21.25
C GLY A 400 32.48 -22.36 20.41
N ALA A 401 31.77 -21.45 21.06
CA ALA A 401 30.84 -20.51 20.41
C ALA A 401 31.50 -19.65 19.32
N LYS A 402 32.77 -19.28 19.51
CA LYS A 402 33.52 -18.45 18.54
C LYS A 402 33.77 -19.20 17.23
N LEU A 403 34.17 -20.47 17.32
CA LEU A 403 34.35 -21.35 16.16
C LEU A 403 33.00 -21.65 15.47
N ALA A 404 31.95 -21.92 16.25
CA ALA A 404 30.61 -22.15 15.73
C ALA A 404 30.11 -20.94 14.94
N LYS A 405 30.25 -19.70 15.47
CA LYS A 405 29.88 -18.47 14.75
C LYS A 405 30.66 -18.32 13.45
N LEU A 406 31.96 -18.59 13.45
CA LEU A 406 32.79 -18.57 12.23
C LEU A 406 32.32 -19.60 11.20
N GLN A 407 32.00 -20.83 11.62
CA GLN A 407 31.49 -21.88 10.75
C GLN A 407 30.14 -21.49 10.12
N THR A 408 29.23 -20.90 10.89
CA THR A 408 27.95 -20.39 10.38
C THR A 408 28.16 -19.31 9.31
N ILE A 409 29.09 -18.37 9.51
CA ILE A 409 29.38 -17.31 8.53
C ILE A 409 29.97 -17.91 7.26
N CYS A 410 30.98 -18.77 7.37
CA CYS A 410 31.59 -19.43 6.22
C CYS A 410 30.59 -20.30 5.46
N GLY A 411 29.77 -21.08 6.16
CA GLY A 411 28.74 -21.93 5.56
C GLY A 411 27.68 -21.12 4.82
N PHE A 412 27.34 -19.92 5.31
CA PHE A 412 26.44 -19.01 4.60
C PHE A 412 27.01 -18.55 3.25
N PHE A 413 28.29 -18.15 3.20
CA PHE A 413 28.93 -17.75 1.95
C PHE A 413 29.10 -18.93 0.98
N GLU A 414 29.48 -20.11 1.47
CA GLU A 414 29.63 -21.30 0.63
C GLU A 414 28.31 -21.75 0.03
N LYS A 415 27.23 -21.73 0.82
CA LYS A 415 25.88 -22.10 0.38
C LYS A 415 25.37 -21.19 -0.75
N ASN A 416 25.72 -19.91 -0.71
CA ASN A 416 25.24 -18.92 -1.67
C ASN A 416 26.28 -18.52 -2.73
N ARG A 417 27.42 -19.21 -2.81
CA ARG A 417 28.56 -18.81 -3.66
C ARG A 417 28.19 -18.60 -5.13
N HIS A 418 27.27 -19.40 -5.66
CA HIS A 418 26.80 -19.33 -7.06
C HIS A 418 25.94 -18.10 -7.35
N ARG A 419 25.45 -17.41 -6.32
CA ARG A 419 24.66 -16.16 -6.40
C ARG A 419 25.51 -14.93 -6.07
N MET A 420 26.82 -15.09 -5.91
CA MET A 420 27.76 -14.04 -5.47
C MET A 420 28.80 -13.69 -6.56
N CYS A 421 28.48 -13.90 -7.84
CA CYS A 421 29.31 -13.49 -8.99
C CYS A 421 29.21 -11.98 -9.25
N TYR A 422 29.47 -11.18 -8.22
CA TYR A 422 29.24 -9.73 -8.24
C TYR A 422 30.07 -8.99 -9.29
N ASP A 423 31.26 -9.47 -9.61
CA ASP A 423 32.12 -8.94 -10.65
C ASP A 423 31.45 -9.02 -12.02
N GLU A 424 30.84 -10.16 -12.35
CA GLU A 424 30.05 -10.35 -13.57
C GLU A 424 28.79 -9.47 -13.56
N TYR A 425 28.06 -9.45 -12.43
CA TYR A 425 26.83 -8.66 -12.30
C TYR A 425 27.11 -7.15 -12.48
N LEU A 426 28.19 -6.65 -11.88
CA LEU A 426 28.60 -5.25 -11.98
C LEU A 426 29.06 -4.89 -13.40
N ALA A 427 29.79 -5.77 -14.08
CA ALA A 427 30.20 -5.59 -15.47
C ALA A 427 29.01 -5.57 -16.44
N LEU A 428 27.97 -6.37 -16.17
CA LEU A 428 26.72 -6.37 -16.94
C LEU A 428 25.79 -5.21 -16.59
N GLY A 429 26.08 -4.50 -15.50
CA GLY A 429 25.29 -3.37 -14.99
C GLY A 429 24.06 -3.77 -14.19
N TYR A 430 24.03 -5.00 -13.66
CA TYR A 430 22.90 -5.51 -12.88
C TYR A 430 22.83 -4.88 -11.48
N PRO A 431 21.62 -4.69 -10.93
CA PRO A 431 21.47 -4.38 -9.52
C PRO A 431 21.96 -5.55 -8.67
N ILE A 432 22.64 -5.26 -7.56
CA ILE A 432 23.20 -6.28 -6.63
C ILE A 432 22.71 -6.09 -5.19
N ALA A 433 21.78 -5.17 -4.99
CA ALA A 433 21.20 -4.86 -3.70
C ALA A 433 19.69 -4.73 -3.83
N SER A 434 18.96 -5.24 -2.85
CA SER A 434 17.50 -5.34 -2.90
C SER A 434 16.78 -4.06 -2.41
N GLY A 435 17.40 -2.88 -2.53
CA GLY A 435 16.92 -1.63 -1.90
C GLY A 435 15.45 -1.26 -2.19
N VAL A 436 14.91 -1.70 -3.35
CA VAL A 436 13.48 -1.60 -3.66
C VAL A 436 12.61 -2.40 -2.67
N ILE A 437 12.92 -3.68 -2.43
CA ILE A 437 12.15 -4.52 -1.50
C ILE A 437 12.49 -4.21 -0.04
N GLU A 438 13.73 -3.88 0.29
CA GLU A 438 14.09 -3.51 1.67
C GLU A 438 13.36 -2.22 2.09
N GLY A 439 13.30 -1.23 1.19
CA GLY A 439 12.49 -0.03 1.35
C GLY A 439 11.00 -0.37 1.45
N ALA A 440 10.51 -1.28 0.61
CA ALA A 440 9.12 -1.73 0.64
C ALA A 440 8.76 -2.42 1.97
N CYS A 441 9.52 -3.43 2.42
CA CYS A 441 9.31 -4.10 3.70
C CYS A 441 9.37 -3.13 4.87
N ARG A 442 10.27 -2.14 4.83
CA ARG A 442 10.32 -1.07 5.83
C ARG A 442 9.03 -0.24 5.81
N HIS A 443 8.64 0.32 4.67
CA HIS A 443 7.53 1.29 4.61
C HIS A 443 6.13 0.67 4.57
N ILE A 444 5.98 -0.52 3.97
CA ILE A 444 4.75 -1.31 3.93
C ILE A 444 4.51 -1.95 5.30
N VAL A 445 5.52 -2.65 5.84
CA VAL A 445 5.35 -3.47 7.04
C VAL A 445 5.81 -2.73 8.29
N LYS A 446 7.09 -2.40 8.40
CA LYS A 446 7.65 -1.90 9.66
C LYS A 446 7.03 -0.58 10.11
N ASP A 447 7.04 0.42 9.23
CA ASP A 447 6.61 1.78 9.56
C ASP A 447 5.10 1.87 9.77
N ARG A 448 4.32 0.96 9.17
CA ARG A 448 2.86 1.00 9.23
C ARG A 448 2.23 -0.03 10.16
N LEU A 449 2.72 -1.27 10.17
CA LEU A 449 2.13 -2.38 10.92
C LEU A 449 2.87 -2.66 12.24
N GLU A 450 4.12 -2.20 12.43
CA GLU A 450 4.92 -2.42 13.66
C GLU A 450 5.10 -1.17 14.55
N ARG A 451 4.18 -0.19 14.51
CA ARG A 451 4.24 0.94 15.45
C ARG A 451 3.89 0.50 16.87
N THR A 452 4.43 1.22 17.87
CA THR A 452 4.21 0.93 19.29
C THR A 452 2.73 0.74 19.63
N GLY A 453 2.41 -0.41 20.21
CA GLY A 453 1.06 -0.76 20.67
C GLY A 453 0.11 -1.33 19.61
N MET A 454 0.54 -1.42 18.34
CA MET A 454 -0.30 -2.00 17.29
C MET A 454 -0.37 -3.53 17.38
N ASN A 455 -1.58 -4.06 17.28
CA ASN A 455 -1.87 -5.48 17.12
C ASN A 455 -2.99 -5.62 16.09
N TRP A 456 -2.84 -6.54 15.14
CA TRP A 456 -3.74 -6.62 14.00
C TRP A 456 -4.55 -7.91 13.98
N THR A 457 -5.78 -7.86 13.49
CA THR A 457 -6.39 -9.09 12.96
C THR A 457 -5.76 -9.41 11.61
N VAL A 458 -5.78 -10.69 11.20
CA VAL A 458 -5.23 -11.09 9.89
C VAL A 458 -5.90 -10.31 8.76
N ALA A 459 -7.24 -10.24 8.75
CA ALA A 459 -7.99 -9.48 7.76
C ALA A 459 -7.67 -7.97 7.77
N GLY A 460 -7.44 -7.38 8.94
CA GLY A 460 -7.07 -5.97 9.04
C GLY A 460 -5.63 -5.70 8.58
N ALA A 461 -4.70 -6.61 8.87
CA ALA A 461 -3.33 -6.51 8.40
C ALA A 461 -3.24 -6.70 6.88
N GLN A 462 -3.91 -7.70 6.31
CA GLN A 462 -3.92 -7.92 4.86
C GLN A 462 -4.50 -6.73 4.10
N ALA A 463 -5.65 -6.19 4.55
CA ALA A 463 -6.23 -5.00 3.93
C ALA A 463 -5.30 -3.78 3.97
N MET A 464 -4.54 -3.62 5.06
CA MET A 464 -3.53 -2.57 5.17
C MET A 464 -2.38 -2.82 4.18
N LEU A 465 -1.88 -4.06 4.08
CA LEU A 465 -0.82 -4.43 3.15
C LEU A 465 -1.22 -4.13 1.70
N ASP A 466 -2.42 -4.56 1.28
CA ASP A 466 -2.94 -4.39 -0.07
C ASP A 466 -2.98 -2.90 -0.46
N LEU A 467 -3.62 -2.07 0.36
CA LEU A 467 -3.75 -0.63 0.08
C LEU A 467 -2.41 0.11 0.21
N ARG A 468 -1.53 -0.33 1.10
CA ARG A 468 -0.20 0.28 1.28
C ARG A 468 0.71 -0.01 0.10
N CYS A 469 0.60 -1.19 -0.54
CA CYS A 469 1.27 -1.49 -1.80
C CYS A 469 0.82 -0.55 -2.92
N ILE A 470 -0.49 -0.30 -3.06
CA ILE A 470 -1.03 0.67 -4.03
C ILE A 470 -0.50 2.08 -3.77
N TYR A 471 -0.51 2.52 -2.51
CA TYR A 471 -0.05 3.85 -2.13
C TYR A 471 1.44 4.07 -2.43
N LEU A 472 2.32 3.14 -2.04
CA LEU A 472 3.78 3.27 -2.19
C LEU A 472 4.30 3.01 -3.62
N THR A 473 3.41 2.55 -4.51
CA THR A 473 3.68 2.44 -5.95
C THR A 473 3.07 3.59 -6.75
N GLU A 474 2.54 4.62 -6.08
CA GLU A 474 1.93 5.81 -6.71
C GLU A 474 0.69 5.47 -7.57
N GLN A 475 -0.04 4.42 -7.19
CA GLN A 475 -1.21 3.92 -7.92
C GLN A 475 -2.54 4.24 -7.22
N TRP A 476 -2.52 5.11 -6.20
CA TRP A 476 -3.69 5.46 -5.40
C TRP A 476 -4.82 6.03 -6.24
N GLU A 477 -4.57 7.06 -7.05
CA GLU A 477 -5.64 7.70 -7.84
C GLU A 477 -6.21 6.80 -8.94
N PRO A 478 -5.39 6.08 -9.73
CA PRO A 478 -5.91 5.06 -10.65
C PRO A 478 -6.77 4.01 -9.95
N PHE A 479 -6.38 3.58 -8.75
CA PHE A 479 -7.14 2.61 -7.95
C PHE A 479 -8.47 3.19 -7.47
N ILE A 480 -8.49 4.44 -6.97
CA ILE A 480 -9.72 5.11 -6.54
C ILE A 480 -10.70 5.25 -7.71
N ALA A 481 -10.23 5.69 -8.88
CA ALA A 481 -11.06 5.80 -10.08
C ALA A 481 -11.65 4.44 -10.50
N PHE A 482 -10.79 3.42 -10.64
CA PHE A 482 -11.22 2.06 -10.97
C PHE A 482 -12.29 1.54 -10.00
N ARG A 483 -12.09 1.75 -8.70
CA ARG A 483 -13.01 1.32 -7.65
C ARG A 483 -14.37 2.01 -7.77
N ILE A 484 -14.38 3.32 -8.01
CA ILE A 484 -15.60 4.11 -8.17
C ILE A 484 -16.37 3.64 -9.41
N ASP A 485 -15.69 3.44 -10.54
CA ASP A 485 -16.32 3.00 -11.79
C ASP A 485 -16.92 1.60 -11.64
N ARG A 486 -16.15 0.67 -11.07
CA ARG A 486 -16.60 -0.71 -10.84
C ARG A 486 -17.79 -0.78 -9.88
N GLU A 487 -17.75 -0.04 -8.77
CA GLU A 487 -18.87 0.01 -7.83
C GLU A 487 -20.09 0.70 -8.42
N THR A 488 -19.89 1.76 -9.19
CA THR A 488 -21.00 2.45 -9.88
C THR A 488 -21.68 1.51 -10.86
N ALA A 489 -20.92 0.76 -11.65
CA ALA A 489 -21.47 -0.24 -12.57
C ALA A 489 -22.19 -1.38 -11.83
N ARG A 490 -21.66 -1.84 -10.69
CA ARG A 490 -22.25 -2.90 -9.86
C ARG A 490 -23.55 -2.47 -9.18
N LEU A 491 -23.54 -1.29 -8.56
CA LEU A 491 -24.68 -0.76 -7.77
C LEU A 491 -25.76 -0.18 -8.68
N TYR A 492 -25.39 0.39 -9.82
CA TYR A 492 -26.29 1.14 -10.70
C TYR A 492 -26.15 0.72 -12.17
N PRO A 493 -26.40 -0.56 -12.51
CA PRO A 493 -26.24 -1.06 -13.88
C PRO A 493 -27.12 -0.30 -14.89
N TYR A 494 -28.27 0.21 -14.45
CA TYR A 494 -29.22 0.96 -15.26
C TYR A 494 -29.05 2.47 -15.17
N ARG A 495 -27.95 2.99 -14.61
CA ARG A 495 -27.74 4.45 -14.49
C ARG A 495 -27.90 5.20 -15.81
N HIS A 496 -27.44 4.61 -16.91
CA HIS A 496 -27.45 5.21 -18.24
C HIS A 496 -28.86 5.44 -18.81
N THR A 497 -29.90 4.83 -18.23
CA THR A 497 -31.29 4.98 -18.69
C THR A 497 -32.01 6.16 -18.06
N LEU A 498 -31.41 6.78 -17.03
CA LEU A 498 -31.98 7.93 -16.36
C LEU A 498 -31.99 9.14 -17.29
N ALA A 499 -33.18 9.68 -17.56
CA ALA A 499 -33.33 10.92 -18.33
C ALA A 499 -32.58 12.09 -17.65
N ALA A 500 -32.07 13.02 -18.45
CA ALA A 500 -31.55 14.28 -17.93
C ALA A 500 -32.68 15.07 -17.24
N LEU A 501 -32.36 15.72 -16.13
CA LEU A 501 -33.30 16.63 -15.46
C LEU A 501 -32.98 18.07 -15.91
N PRO A 502 -34.00 18.90 -16.21
CA PRO A 502 -33.79 20.30 -16.53
C PRO A 502 -33.26 21.07 -15.31
N TRP A 503 -32.42 22.07 -15.56
CA TRP A 503 -31.96 23.02 -14.55
C TRP A 503 -32.83 24.27 -14.61
N ASP A 504 -33.94 24.26 -13.86
CA ASP A 504 -34.89 25.39 -13.81
C ASP A 504 -34.76 26.17 -12.49
N VAL A 505 -33.52 26.49 -12.10
CA VAL A 505 -33.26 27.45 -11.03
C VAL A 505 -33.18 28.82 -11.69
N ALA A 506 -34.16 29.68 -11.43
CA ALA A 506 -34.14 31.07 -11.89
C ALA A 506 -32.83 31.72 -11.44
N ALA A 507 -32.06 32.24 -12.39
CA ALA A 507 -30.79 32.92 -12.18
C ALA A 507 -30.95 34.20 -11.35
#